data_AF-W7STI7-F1
#
_entry.id   AF-W7STI7-F1
#
_cell.length_a   1.000
_cell.length_b   1.000
_cell.length_c   1.000
_cell.angle_alpha   90.00
_cell.angle_beta   90.00
_cell.angle_gamma   90.00
#
_symmetry.space_group_name_H-M   'P 1'
#
loop_
_entity.id
_entity.type
_entity.pdbx_description
1 polymer ?
#
loop_
_entity_poly.entity_id
_entity_poly.type
_entity_poly.pdbx_seq_one_letter_code
_entity_poly.pdbx_strand_id
1 'polypeptide(L)'
;MGGGVSSRWAWTSRRWPSTSPRPGAPGLCRDVFDRIPGEGRWRHVLLADGNIGIGGDPVALLRRARELLRPGGSVLTELDPPGTGLRRQQVRLSSVDSSGGWFDWARLGPDGLERTATDAGMDIRWLEERGGRWFAELQRA
;
A
#
# COMPACT_ATOMS: atom_id res chain seq x y z
N MET A 1 -22.06 7.19 -16.97
CA MET A 1 -20.93 7.06 -17.94
C MET A 1 -19.96 8.19 -17.60
N GLY A 2 -18.71 8.03 -17.21
CA GLY A 2 -17.80 6.92 -17.03
C GLY A 2 -16.46 7.59 -16.70
N GLY A 3 -15.80 7.19 -15.63
CA GLY A 3 -14.58 7.86 -15.19
C GLY A 3 -14.02 7.21 -13.93
N GLY A 4 -13.88 5.88 -13.96
CA GLY A 4 -13.16 5.17 -12.91
C GLY A 4 -11.72 5.70 -12.87
N VAL A 5 -11.37 6.38 -11.78
CA VAL A 5 -9.99 6.72 -11.48
C VAL A 5 -9.29 5.41 -11.18
N SER A 6 -8.58 4.90 -12.19
CA SER A 6 -7.72 3.73 -12.06
C SER A 6 -6.64 4.06 -11.04
N SER A 7 -6.59 3.29 -9.94
CA SER A 7 -5.51 3.33 -8.97
C SER A 7 -4.29 2.65 -9.61
N ARG A 8 -3.75 3.25 -10.67
CA ARG A 8 -2.67 2.69 -11.47
C ARG A 8 -1.38 2.71 -10.66
N TRP A 9 -0.93 1.56 -10.20
CA TRP A 9 0.42 1.35 -9.73
C TRP A 9 1.39 1.74 -10.84
N ALA A 10 2.36 2.58 -10.53
CA ALA A 10 3.61 2.61 -11.28
C ALA A 10 4.70 2.41 -10.26
N TRP A 11 5.38 1.26 -10.29
CA TRP A 11 6.75 1.20 -9.80
C TRP A 11 7.57 2.07 -10.75
N THR A 12 7.77 3.35 -10.41
CA THR A 12 8.76 4.17 -11.12
C THR A 12 10.09 4.01 -10.42
N SER A 13 11.01 3.24 -11.00
CA SER A 13 12.37 3.78 -11.06
C SER A 13 12.29 4.93 -12.08
N ARG A 14 12.19 6.17 -11.61
CA ARG A 14 12.52 7.33 -12.45
C ARG A 14 14.03 7.52 -12.27
N ARG A 15 14.87 7.62 -13.30
CA ARG A 15 14.72 7.98 -14.73
C ARG A 15 15.87 7.33 -15.52
N TRP A 16 15.83 7.31 -16.86
CA TRP A 16 17.09 7.38 -17.60
C TRP A 16 16.99 7.98 -19.03
N PRO A 17 17.78 9.03 -19.36
CA PRO A 17 18.32 9.25 -20.70
C PRO A 17 19.55 8.36 -20.95
N SER A 18 19.43 7.38 -21.84
CA SER A 18 20.47 6.47 -22.42
C SER A 18 21.77 6.22 -21.62
N THR A 19 21.87 5.07 -20.92
CA THR A 19 23.05 4.28 -20.45
C THR A 19 22.67 3.44 -19.21
N SER A 20 22.41 2.16 -19.42
CA SER A 20 21.91 1.21 -18.41
C SER A 20 22.80 1.04 -17.17
N PRO A 21 22.17 0.66 -16.03
CA PRO A 21 22.75 -0.39 -15.18
C PRO A 21 21.71 -1.43 -14.73
N ARG A 22 21.85 -2.66 -15.26
CA ARG A 22 21.18 -3.94 -14.90
C ARG A 22 19.64 -4.01 -15.14
N PRO A 23 19.10 -5.15 -15.63
CA PRO A 23 17.65 -5.33 -15.67
C PRO A 23 17.11 -5.39 -14.24
N GLY A 24 16.50 -4.29 -13.82
CA GLY A 24 15.76 -4.18 -12.57
C GLY A 24 14.58 -5.16 -12.53
N ALA A 25 14.10 -5.46 -11.33
CA ALA A 25 12.98 -6.38 -11.12
C ALA A 25 11.77 -6.04 -12.02
N PRO A 26 11.02 -7.04 -12.50
CA PRO A 26 9.86 -6.80 -13.35
C PRO A 26 8.83 -5.91 -12.64
N GLY A 27 8.42 -4.82 -13.30
CA GLY A 27 7.38 -3.92 -12.83
C GLY A 27 6.04 -4.20 -13.51
N LEU A 28 4.94 -4.04 -12.76
CA LEU A 28 3.57 -4.13 -13.28
C LEU A 28 2.82 -2.83 -13.00
N CYS A 29 2.19 -2.28 -14.03
CA CYS A 29 1.28 -1.15 -13.91
C CYS A 29 -0.17 -1.64 -13.99
N ARG A 30 -0.86 -1.69 -12.84
CA ARG A 30 -2.26 -2.15 -12.73
C ARG A 30 -2.96 -1.47 -11.56
N ASP A 31 -4.22 -1.74 -11.31
CA ASP A 31 -4.84 -1.50 -10.01
C ASP A 31 -4.57 -2.70 -9.07
N VAL A 32 -4.43 -2.49 -7.76
CA VAL A 32 -4.22 -3.58 -6.77
C VAL A 32 -5.53 -4.30 -6.53
N PHE A 33 -6.64 -3.57 -6.63
CA PHE A 33 -7.98 -4.10 -6.45
C PHE A 33 -8.42 -4.92 -7.67
N ASP A 34 -7.80 -4.69 -8.83
CA ASP A 34 -7.93 -5.56 -10.00
C ASP A 34 -7.14 -6.85 -9.83
N ARG A 35 -7.47 -7.87 -10.64
CA ARG A 35 -6.71 -9.12 -10.70
C ARG A 35 -5.24 -8.82 -10.98
N ILE A 36 -4.27 -9.44 -10.32
CA ILE A 36 -2.84 -9.33 -10.64
C ILE A 36 -2.20 -10.72 -10.82
N PRO A 37 -1.08 -10.85 -11.55
CA PRO A 37 -0.40 -12.13 -11.67
C PRO A 37 0.00 -12.68 -10.30
N GLY A 38 -0.15 -13.99 -10.11
CA GLY A 38 0.38 -14.64 -8.92
C GLY A 38 -0.52 -14.68 -7.68
N GLU A 39 -1.78 -14.22 -7.73
CA GLU A 39 -2.66 -14.22 -6.55
C GLU A 39 -2.67 -15.58 -5.82
N GLY A 40 -2.72 -15.52 -4.49
CA GLY A 40 -2.61 -16.69 -3.62
C GLY A 40 -1.20 -17.31 -3.54
N ARG A 41 -0.19 -16.74 -4.21
CA ARG A 41 1.18 -17.30 -4.24
C ARG A 41 2.25 -16.37 -3.67
N TRP A 42 1.89 -15.13 -3.31
CA TRP A 42 2.85 -14.14 -2.85
C TRP A 42 3.34 -14.51 -1.45
N ARG A 43 4.66 -14.51 -1.25
CA ARG A 43 5.23 -14.73 0.10
C ARG A 43 5.03 -13.50 0.97
N HIS A 44 5.27 -12.32 0.40
CA HIS A 44 5.11 -11.04 1.09
C HIS A 44 4.43 -10.01 0.19
N VAL A 45 3.64 -9.12 0.80
CA VAL A 45 3.20 -7.85 0.19
C VAL A 45 3.88 -6.73 0.96
N LEU A 46 4.48 -5.76 0.26
CA LEU A 46 5.13 -4.61 0.87
C LEU A 46 4.33 -3.34 0.57
N LEU A 47 3.88 -2.66 1.62
CA LEU A 47 3.19 -1.36 1.59
C LEU A 47 4.09 -0.31 2.25
N ALA A 48 5.03 0.24 1.49
CA ALA A 48 5.93 1.30 1.94
C ALA A 48 5.48 2.68 1.45
N ASP A 49 6.05 3.74 2.02
CA ASP A 49 5.87 5.13 1.56
C ASP A 49 4.40 5.59 1.57
N GLY A 50 3.68 5.22 2.63
CA GLY A 50 2.27 5.54 2.78
C GLY A 50 1.32 4.72 1.91
N ASN A 51 1.78 3.71 1.17
CA ASN A 51 0.94 2.87 0.31
C ASN A 51 -0.25 2.21 1.03
N ILE A 52 -0.19 2.08 2.37
CA ILE A 52 -1.32 1.65 3.20
C ILE A 52 -2.57 2.52 3.02
N GLY A 53 -2.41 3.75 2.51
CA GLY A 53 -3.46 4.72 2.24
C GLY A 53 -4.21 4.53 0.92
N ILE A 54 -3.77 3.63 0.05
CA ILE A 54 -4.32 3.48 -1.31
C ILE A 54 -5.79 3.05 -1.26
N GLY A 55 -6.59 3.73 -2.09
CA GLY A 55 -8.05 3.53 -2.16
C GLY A 55 -8.82 4.13 -0.98
N GLY A 56 -8.15 4.84 -0.06
CA GLY A 56 -8.81 5.52 1.07
C GLY A 56 -9.37 4.58 2.14
N ASP A 57 -9.20 3.26 2.00
CA ASP A 57 -9.69 2.28 2.95
C ASP A 57 -8.63 1.21 3.26
N PRO A 58 -7.82 1.41 4.33
CA PRO A 58 -6.79 0.46 4.72
C PRO A 58 -7.31 -0.94 5.04
N VAL A 59 -8.56 -1.08 5.50
CA VAL A 59 -9.17 -2.39 5.74
C VAL A 59 -9.37 -3.13 4.42
N ALA A 60 -9.95 -2.46 3.41
CA ALA A 60 -10.13 -3.05 2.08
C ALA A 60 -8.79 -3.40 1.42
N LEU A 61 -7.79 -2.52 1.55
CA LEU A 61 -6.45 -2.78 1.02
C LEU A 61 -5.78 -3.97 1.71
N LEU A 62 -5.86 -4.09 3.03
CA LEU A 62 -5.31 -5.23 3.76
C LEU A 62 -6.05 -6.53 3.45
N ARG A 63 -7.38 -6.51 3.30
CA ARG A 63 -8.15 -7.68 2.82
C ARG A 63 -7.68 -8.09 1.42
N ARG A 64 -7.44 -7.12 0.54
CA ARG A 64 -6.93 -7.39 -0.79
C ARG A 64 -5.53 -7.97 -0.75
N ALA A 65 -4.61 -7.37 0.01
CA ALA A 65 -3.27 -7.88 0.21
C ALA A 65 -3.29 -9.32 0.76
N ARG A 66 -4.21 -9.60 1.70
CA ARG A 66 -4.44 -10.93 2.25
C ARG A 66 -4.75 -11.95 1.17
N GLU A 67 -5.58 -11.64 0.17
CA GLU A 67 -5.91 -12.54 -0.95
C GLU A 67 -4.71 -12.87 -1.84
N LEU A 68 -3.76 -11.93 -1.97
CA LEU A 68 -2.56 -12.14 -2.79
C LEU A 68 -1.59 -13.14 -2.16
N LEU A 69 -1.60 -13.26 -0.83
CA LEU A 69 -0.65 -14.07 -0.09
C LEU A 69 -0.89 -15.58 -0.27
N ARG A 70 0.20 -16.34 -0.23
CA ARG A 70 0.15 -17.78 0.03
C ARG A 70 -0.15 -18.07 1.51
N PRO A 71 -0.55 -19.29 1.89
CA PRO A 71 -0.57 -19.70 3.30
C PRO A 71 0.77 -19.44 3.99
N GLY A 72 0.73 -18.78 5.16
CA GLY A 72 1.93 -18.35 5.89
C GLY A 72 2.70 -17.18 5.27
N GLY A 73 2.13 -16.47 4.30
CA GLY A 73 2.65 -15.19 3.82
C GLY A 73 2.28 -14.02 4.75
N SER A 74 2.93 -12.87 4.56
CA SER A 74 2.71 -11.68 5.40
C SER A 74 2.68 -10.36 4.62
N VAL A 75 2.05 -9.34 5.21
CA VAL A 75 2.10 -7.95 4.74
C VAL A 75 3.10 -7.20 5.61
N LEU A 76 4.07 -6.55 4.99
CA LEU A 76 4.95 -5.58 5.64
C LEU A 76 4.43 -4.20 5.29
N THR A 77 4.09 -3.39 6.30
CA THR A 77 3.55 -2.04 6.07
C THR A 77 4.30 -1.00 6.87
N GLU A 78 4.51 0.14 6.25
CA GLU A 78 4.88 1.38 6.93
C GLU A 78 3.62 2.11 7.41
N LEU A 79 3.76 2.83 8.52
CA LEU A 79 2.71 3.56 9.20
C LEU A 79 3.16 4.99 9.50
N ASP A 80 2.19 5.91 9.58
CA ASP A 80 2.40 7.25 10.12
C ASP A 80 2.74 7.18 11.63
N PRO A 81 3.32 8.22 12.24
CA PRO A 81 3.63 8.24 13.66
C PRO A 81 2.39 8.06 14.58
N PRO A 82 2.59 7.66 15.85
CA PRO A 82 1.56 7.64 16.88
C PRO A 82 0.80 8.97 17.00
N GLY A 83 -0.47 8.90 17.37
CA GLY A 83 -1.43 10.00 17.37
C GLY A 83 -2.15 10.21 16.03
N THR A 84 -1.72 9.53 14.96
CA THR A 84 -2.39 9.62 13.67
C THR A 84 -3.74 8.91 13.68
N GLY A 85 -3.84 7.73 14.32
CA GLY A 85 -5.01 6.86 14.23
C GLY A 85 -5.30 6.43 12.78
N LEU A 86 -6.56 6.20 12.45
CA LEU A 86 -7.01 6.01 11.06
C LEU A 86 -7.70 7.28 10.56
N ARG A 87 -7.17 7.91 9.52
CA ARG A 87 -7.74 9.13 8.90
C ARG A 87 -7.96 8.93 7.42
N ARG A 88 -9.12 9.34 6.92
CA ARG A 88 -9.45 9.34 5.49
C ARG A 88 -9.52 10.78 5.01
N GLN A 89 -9.00 11.03 3.83
CA GLN A 89 -8.92 12.37 3.23
C GLN A 89 -8.92 12.27 1.71
N GLN A 90 -9.34 13.34 1.06
CA GLN A 90 -9.11 13.50 -0.37
C GLN A 90 -7.79 14.22 -0.58
N VAL A 91 -6.97 13.69 -1.47
CA VAL A 91 -5.71 14.31 -1.89
C VAL A 91 -5.71 14.47 -3.40
N ARG A 92 -4.89 15.40 -3.89
CA ARG A 92 -4.61 15.54 -5.31
C ARG A 92 -3.12 15.69 -5.49
N LEU A 93 -2.57 15.10 -6.53
CA LEU A 93 -1.19 15.33 -6.89
C LEU A 93 -1.09 16.62 -7.70
N SER A 94 -0.31 17.57 -7.23
CA SER A 94 0.05 18.77 -7.98
C SER A 94 1.51 18.69 -8.42
N SER A 95 1.73 18.83 -9.71
CA SER A 95 3.02 19.17 -10.32
C SER A 95 3.06 20.67 -10.60
N VAL A 96 4.26 21.20 -10.86
CA VAL A 96 4.48 22.61 -11.25
C VAL A 96 3.57 23.02 -12.41
N ASP A 97 3.36 22.11 -13.37
CA ASP A 97 2.63 22.41 -14.61
C ASP A 97 1.20 21.82 -14.67
N SER A 98 0.78 21.04 -13.66
CA SER A 98 -0.53 20.38 -13.70
C SER A 98 -1.01 19.91 -12.34
N SER A 99 -2.31 20.05 -12.05
CA SER A 99 -2.94 19.34 -10.93
C SER A 99 -3.78 18.18 -11.45
N GLY A 100 -3.60 17.01 -10.84
CA GLY A 100 -4.44 15.84 -11.08
C GLY A 100 -5.81 15.96 -10.40
N GLY A 101 -6.68 15.01 -10.69
CA GLY A 101 -7.96 14.87 -10.00
C GLY A 101 -7.78 14.56 -8.51
N TRP A 102 -8.80 14.88 -7.72
CA TRP A 102 -8.90 14.41 -6.33
C TRP A 102 -9.12 12.90 -6.31
N PHE A 103 -8.49 12.23 -5.35
CA PHE A 103 -8.68 10.82 -5.06
C PHE A 103 -8.62 10.55 -3.56
N ASP A 104 -9.24 9.44 -3.16
CA ASP A 104 -9.32 9.06 -1.75
C ASP A 104 -7.99 8.46 -1.28
N TRP A 105 -7.57 8.89 -0.10
CA TRP A 105 -6.36 8.46 0.56
C TRP A 105 -6.60 8.30 2.05
N ALA A 106 -5.91 7.34 2.65
CA ALA A 106 -5.92 7.15 4.08
C ALA A 106 -4.53 7.28 4.70
N ARG A 107 -4.50 7.62 5.98
CA ARG A 107 -3.32 7.57 6.82
C ARG A 107 -3.62 6.66 7.99
N LEU A 108 -2.65 5.84 8.36
CA LEU A 108 -2.77 4.87 9.43
C LEU A 108 -1.53 4.95 10.31
N GLY A 109 -1.73 5.25 11.58
CA GLY A 109 -0.70 5.12 12.61
C GLY A 109 -0.86 3.84 13.44
N PRO A 110 0.15 3.50 14.26
CA PRO A 110 0.13 2.37 15.19
C PRO A 110 -1.17 2.23 16.00
N ASP A 111 -1.71 3.35 16.50
CA ASP A 111 -2.91 3.35 17.36
C ASP A 111 -4.19 2.93 16.63
N GLY A 112 -4.20 3.01 15.29
CA GLY A 112 -5.32 2.55 14.46
C GLY A 112 -5.10 1.14 13.90
N LEU A 113 -3.90 0.58 14.03
CA LEU A 113 -3.50 -0.63 13.33
C LEU A 113 -4.26 -1.85 13.82
N GLU A 114 -4.38 -2.04 15.14
CA GLU A 114 -4.98 -3.23 15.74
C GLU A 114 -6.40 -3.46 15.23
N ARG A 115 -7.26 -2.44 15.34
CA ARG A 115 -8.63 -2.52 14.82
C ARG A 115 -8.65 -2.76 13.30
N THR A 116 -7.80 -2.06 12.55
CA THR A 116 -7.74 -2.19 11.08
C THR A 116 -7.32 -3.61 10.67
N ALA A 117 -6.34 -4.20 11.34
CA ALA A 117 -5.87 -5.56 11.09
C ALA A 117 -6.96 -6.59 11.42
N THR A 118 -7.60 -6.47 12.59
CA THR A 118 -8.72 -7.33 13.00
C THR A 118 -9.87 -7.27 12.00
N ASP A 119 -10.29 -6.07 11.60
CA ASP A 119 -11.37 -5.89 10.61
C ASP A 119 -10.96 -6.46 9.22
N ALA A 120 -9.67 -6.50 8.92
CA ALA A 120 -9.14 -7.14 7.71
C ALA A 120 -8.95 -8.67 7.84
N GLY A 121 -9.18 -9.23 9.03
CA GLY A 121 -8.91 -10.63 9.37
C GLY A 121 -7.42 -10.96 9.25
N MET A 122 -6.60 -10.12 9.88
CA MET A 122 -5.15 -10.24 9.99
C MET A 122 -4.71 -10.03 11.43
N ASP A 123 -3.64 -10.72 11.84
CA ASP A 123 -2.98 -10.54 13.12
C ASP A 123 -1.69 -9.74 12.97
N ILE A 124 -1.37 -8.92 13.97
CA ILE A 124 -0.09 -8.20 14.05
C ILE A 124 0.97 -9.16 14.61
N ARG A 125 1.98 -9.48 13.81
CA ARG A 125 3.12 -10.29 14.24
C ARG A 125 4.14 -9.47 15.03
N TRP A 126 4.42 -8.26 14.56
CA TRP A 126 5.22 -7.28 15.28
C TRP A 126 4.88 -5.87 14.78
N LEU A 127 5.18 -4.89 15.61
CA LEU A 127 5.04 -3.46 15.37
C LEU A 127 6.22 -2.77 16.03
N GLU A 128 7.04 -2.06 15.25
CA GLU A 128 8.29 -1.46 15.74
C GLU A 128 8.55 -0.09 15.13
N GLU A 129 9.18 0.78 15.92
CA GLU A 129 9.77 2.04 15.46
C GLU A 129 11.23 1.82 15.04
N ARG A 130 11.60 2.35 13.88
CA ARG A 130 12.97 2.34 13.35
C ARG A 130 13.25 3.64 12.60
N GLY A 131 14.17 4.46 13.13
CA GLY A 131 14.66 5.65 12.43
C GLY A 131 13.59 6.73 12.22
N GLY A 132 12.68 6.90 13.18
CA GLY A 132 11.56 7.83 13.14
C GLY A 132 10.34 7.33 12.34
N ARG A 133 10.38 6.10 11.84
CA ARG A 133 9.30 5.49 11.05
C ARG A 133 8.75 4.26 11.75
N TRP A 134 7.48 4.00 11.54
CA TRP A 134 6.76 2.88 12.15
C TRP A 134 6.49 1.80 11.13
N PHE A 135 6.75 0.55 11.51
CA PHE A 135 6.59 -0.61 10.64
C PHE A 135 5.83 -1.71 11.37
N ALA A 136 5.05 -2.48 10.62
CA ALA A 136 4.41 -3.69 11.13
C ALA A 136 4.50 -4.83 10.12
N GLU A 137 4.56 -6.07 10.64
CA GLU A 137 4.27 -7.27 9.87
C GLU A 137 2.92 -7.83 10.31
N LEU A 138 2.04 -8.04 9.33
CA LEU A 138 0.72 -8.62 9.51
C LEU A 138 0.66 -9.98 8.83
N GLN A 139 -0.02 -10.93 9.44
CA GLN A 139 -0.28 -12.24 8.84
C GLN A 139 -1.77 -12.55 8.84
N ARG A 140 -2.20 -13.55 8.07
CA ARG A 140 -3.58 -14.04 8.16
C ARG A 140 -3.85 -14.53 9.59
N ALA A 141 -4.98 -14.11 10.15
CA ALA A 141 -5.54 -14.71 11.36
C ALA A 141 -6.01 -16.16 11.09
#